data_AF-A0A917KSI0-F1
#
_entry.id   AF-A0A917KSI0-F1
#
_cell.length_a   1.000
_cell.length_b   1.000
_cell.length_c   1.000
_cell.angle_alpha   90.00
_cell.angle_beta   90.00
_cell.angle_gamma   90.00
#
_symmetry.space_group_name_H-M   'P 1'
#
loop_
_entity.id
_entity.type
_entity.pdbx_description
1 polymer ?
#
loop_
_entity_poly.entity_id
_entity_poly.type
_entity_poly.pdbx_seq_one_letter_code
_entity_poly.pdbx_strand_id
1 'polypeptide(L)'
;MRCVDCTEPATHRGRCEGHHQLYERRASVRARRVRRAVLVRVFSGAARLRALVGARGGARCARCGSLVLADVVDVDHVQPLALGGEDTDTNVQPLCHGCHIDKTGEDFSG
;
A
#
# COMPACT_ATOMS: atom_id res chain seq x y z
N MET A 1 -28.88 11.03 5.18
CA MET A 1 -28.90 10.63 3.75
C MET A 1 -29.77 9.39 3.60
N ARG A 2 -30.61 9.30 2.56
CA ARG A 2 -31.46 8.12 2.31
C ARG A 2 -30.70 7.07 1.50
N CYS A 3 -31.13 5.82 1.59
CA CYS A 3 -30.62 4.71 0.79
C CYS A 3 -30.80 5.03 -0.71
N VAL A 4 -29.86 4.64 -1.56
CA VAL A 4 -29.98 4.85 -3.02
C VAL A 4 -31.00 3.92 -3.69
N ASP A 5 -31.34 2.81 -3.03
CA ASP A 5 -32.23 1.76 -3.56
C ASP A 5 -33.60 1.75 -2.86
N CYS A 6 -33.81 2.54 -1.78
CA CYS A 6 -35.10 2.68 -1.08
C CYS A 6 -35.17 3.95 -0.21
N THR A 7 -36.25 4.13 0.55
CA THR A 7 -36.45 5.31 1.41
C THR A 7 -35.81 5.22 2.79
N GLU A 8 -35.33 4.04 3.20
CA GLU A 8 -34.69 3.83 4.50
C GLU A 8 -33.42 4.68 4.67
N PRO A 9 -33.01 5.00 5.92
CA PRO A 9 -31.74 5.66 6.18
C PRO A 9 -30.55 4.88 5.61
N ALA A 10 -29.60 5.58 4.99
CA ALA A 10 -28.35 4.97 4.55
C ALA A 10 -27.40 4.80 5.74
N THR A 11 -26.97 3.56 5.99
CA THR A 11 -26.02 3.20 7.07
C THR A 11 -24.68 2.72 6.51
N HIS A 12 -24.64 2.23 5.26
CA HIS A 12 -23.43 1.70 4.62
C HIS A 12 -23.28 2.22 3.19
N ARG A 13 -22.30 3.11 2.97
CA ARG A 13 -21.91 3.60 1.62
C ARG A 13 -23.11 4.06 0.78
N GLY A 14 -24.02 4.81 1.39
CA GLY A 14 -25.23 5.31 0.72
C GLY A 14 -26.38 4.29 0.61
N ARG A 15 -26.28 3.11 1.24
CA ARG A 15 -27.35 2.09 1.29
C ARG A 15 -27.76 1.79 2.73
N CYS A 16 -29.00 1.36 2.96
CA CYS A 16 -29.37 0.70 4.21
C CYS A 16 -28.69 -0.67 4.30
N GLU A 17 -28.67 -1.29 5.48
CA GLU A 17 -28.00 -2.58 5.69
C GLU A 17 -28.48 -3.67 4.73
N GLY A 18 -29.79 -3.84 4.56
CA GLY A 18 -30.35 -4.85 3.65
C GLY A 18 -29.91 -4.66 2.20
N HIS A 19 -29.99 -3.44 1.68
CA HIS A 19 -29.55 -3.14 0.31
C HIS A 19 -28.03 -3.20 0.15
N HIS A 20 -27.26 -2.89 1.19
CA HIS A 20 -25.82 -3.08 1.19
C HIS A 20 -25.47 -4.56 1.08
N GLN A 21 -26.09 -5.44 1.87
CA GLN A 21 -25.87 -6.89 1.78
C GLN A 21 -26.23 -7.45 0.40
N LEU A 22 -27.35 -7.04 -0.19
CA LEU A 22 -27.73 -7.45 -1.55
C LEU A 22 -26.73 -6.97 -2.60
N TYR A 23 -26.26 -5.73 -2.46
CA TYR A 23 -25.21 -5.18 -3.32
C TYR A 23 -23.91 -6.01 -3.22
N GLU A 24 -23.48 -6.36 -2.01
CA GLU A 24 -22.28 -7.16 -1.76
C GLU A 24 -22.34 -8.56 -2.37
N ARG A 25 -23.54 -9.16 -2.44
CA ARG A 25 -23.76 -10.49 -3.02
C ARG A 25 -23.71 -10.51 -4.56
N ARG A 26 -23.81 -9.36 -5.24
CA ARG A 26 -23.78 -9.30 -6.71
C ARG A 26 -22.48 -9.89 -7.25
N ALA A 27 -22.58 -10.77 -8.26
CA ALA A 27 -21.42 -11.46 -8.84
C ALA A 27 -20.31 -10.49 -9.31
N SER A 28 -20.68 -9.37 -9.92
CA SER A 28 -19.74 -8.31 -10.35
C SER A 28 -19.01 -7.65 -9.18
N VAL A 29 -19.71 -7.40 -8.06
CA VAL A 29 -19.13 -6.82 -6.85
C VAL A 29 -18.16 -7.80 -6.21
N ARG A 30 -18.56 -9.06 -6.05
CA ARG A 30 -17.69 -10.12 -5.54
C ARG A 30 -16.45 -10.31 -6.41
N ALA A 31 -16.60 -10.39 -7.73
CA ALA A 31 -15.47 -10.53 -8.66
C ALA A 31 -14.50 -9.34 -8.57
N ARG A 32 -15.01 -8.10 -8.49
CA ARG A 32 -14.17 -6.91 -8.29
C ARG A 32 -13.41 -6.96 -6.97
N ARG A 33 -14.03 -7.44 -5.89
CA ARG A 33 -13.36 -7.58 -4.58
C ARG A 33 -12.24 -8.61 -4.61
N VAL A 34 -12.47 -9.77 -5.24
CA VAL A 34 -11.43 -10.80 -5.42
C VAL A 34 -10.25 -10.23 -6.21
N ARG A 35 -10.51 -9.56 -7.35
CA ARG A 35 -9.45 -8.90 -8.13
C ARG A 35 -8.66 -7.89 -7.30
N ARG A 36 -9.36 -7.01 -6.57
CA ARG A 36 -8.70 -6.03 -5.69
C ARG A 36 -7.88 -6.71 -4.59
N ALA A 37 -8.37 -7.79 -3.99
CA ALA A 37 -7.62 -8.53 -2.96
C ALA A 37 -6.33 -9.14 -3.52
N VAL A 38 -6.35 -9.66 -4.75
CA VAL A 38 -5.14 -10.14 -5.44
C VAL A 38 -4.18 -8.99 -5.70
N LEU A 39 -4.66 -7.87 -6.23
CA LEU A 39 -3.81 -6.69 -6.49
C LEU A 39 -3.16 -6.18 -5.20
N VAL A 40 -3.90 -6.08 -4.09
CA VAL A 40 -3.32 -5.69 -2.80
C VAL A 40 -2.26 -6.69 -2.33
N ARG A 41 -2.46 -8.00 -2.55
CA ARG A 41 -1.46 -9.01 -2.20
C ARG A 41 -0.20 -8.92 -3.05
N VAL A 42 -0.32 -8.59 -4.34
CA VAL A 42 0.83 -8.47 -5.24
C VAL A 42 1.57 -7.15 -4.99
N PHE A 43 0.82 -6.04 -5.02
CA PHE A 43 1.30 -4.67 -4.89
C PHE A 43 1.23 -4.19 -3.43
N SER A 44 2.00 -4.85 -2.57
CA SER A 44 2.18 -4.47 -1.15
C SER A 44 3.62 -4.65 -0.69
N GLY A 45 4.58 -4.49 -1.59
CA GLY A 45 6.01 -4.67 -1.32
C GLY A 45 6.49 -3.82 -0.15
N ALA A 46 6.16 -2.53 -0.14
CA ALA A 46 6.58 -1.63 0.93
C ALA A 46 6.02 -2.05 2.29
N ALA A 47 4.74 -2.48 2.33
CA ALA A 47 4.11 -2.94 3.56
C ALA A 47 4.77 -4.23 4.09
N ARG A 48 5.05 -5.19 3.20
CA ARG A 48 5.75 -6.43 3.56
C ARG A 48 7.17 -6.17 4.06
N LEU A 49 7.92 -5.31 3.38
CA LEU A 49 9.27 -4.96 3.79
C LEU A 49 9.29 -4.24 5.14
N ARG A 50 8.39 -3.27 5.39
CA ARG A 50 8.24 -2.64 6.72
C ARG A 50 7.97 -3.67 7.82
N ALA A 51 7.07 -4.62 7.57
CA ALA A 51 6.78 -5.69 8.54
C ALA A 51 8.01 -6.56 8.82
N LEU A 52 8.77 -6.92 7.78
CA LEU A 52 10.01 -7.70 7.92
C LEU A 52 11.08 -6.95 8.70
N VAL A 53 11.28 -5.67 8.39
CA VAL A 53 12.20 -4.76 9.09
C VAL A 53 11.81 -4.65 10.57
N GLY A 54 10.54 -4.40 10.86
CA GLY A 54 10.03 -4.32 12.24
C GLY A 54 10.25 -5.63 13.01
N ALA A 55 9.96 -6.77 12.39
CA ALA A 55 10.19 -8.09 13.01
C ALA A 55 11.67 -8.39 13.29
N ARG A 56 12.59 -7.82 12.49
CA ARG A 56 14.05 -7.96 12.66
C ARG A 56 14.66 -6.90 13.58
N GLY A 57 13.91 -5.86 13.95
CA GLY A 57 14.41 -4.70 14.69
C GLY A 57 15.26 -3.74 13.85
N GLY A 58 15.34 -3.94 12.53
CA GLY A 58 16.13 -3.10 11.63
C GLY A 58 16.48 -3.77 10.30
N ALA A 59 17.23 -3.06 9.47
CA ALA A 59 17.77 -3.58 8.21
C ALA A 59 19.07 -2.87 7.81
N ARG A 60 19.83 -3.50 6.92
CA ARG A 60 20.97 -2.85 6.28
C ARG A 60 20.48 -1.93 5.17
N CYS A 61 20.95 -0.69 5.15
CA CYS A 61 20.71 0.25 4.06
C CYS A 61 21.19 -0.36 2.74
N ALA A 62 20.33 -0.39 1.73
CA ALA A 62 20.63 -0.96 0.41
C ALA A 62 21.69 -0.16 -0.36
N ARG A 63 21.87 1.14 -0.06
CA ARG A 63 22.89 2.00 -0.70
C ARG A 63 24.24 1.94 0.01
N CYS A 64 24.29 2.20 1.32
CA CYS A 64 25.57 2.34 2.04
C CYS A 64 25.93 1.15 2.95
N GLY A 65 25.03 0.16 3.12
CA GLY A 65 25.28 -1.06 3.89
C GLY A 65 25.22 -0.92 5.42
N SER A 66 25.03 0.31 5.94
CA SER A 66 24.91 0.58 7.37
C SER A 66 23.70 -0.16 7.97
N LEU A 67 23.84 -0.68 9.20
CA LEU A 67 22.71 -1.25 9.92
C LEU A 67 21.89 -0.13 10.55
N VAL A 68 20.59 -0.10 10.28
CA VAL A 68 19.66 0.94 10.71
C VAL A 68 18.53 0.29 11.51
N LEU A 69 18.16 0.90 12.63
CA LEU A 69 17.07 0.41 13.48
C LEU A 69 15.72 0.58 12.78
N ALA A 70 14.75 -0.26 13.15
CA ALA A 70 13.43 -0.30 12.50
C ALA A 70 12.64 1.01 12.57
N ASP A 71 12.89 1.83 13.59
CA ASP A 71 12.22 3.12 13.82
C ASP A 71 12.77 4.27 12.95
N VAL A 72 14.00 4.13 12.45
CA VAL A 72 14.69 5.18 11.66
C VAL A 72 15.08 4.74 10.25
N VAL A 73 14.74 3.52 9.85
CA VAL A 73 14.95 3.03 8.48
C VAL A 73 13.75 3.39 7.60
N ASP A 74 14.02 3.99 6.46
CA ASP A 74 13.03 4.34 5.46
C ASP A 74 12.86 3.17 4.49
N VAL A 75 11.62 2.79 4.17
CA VAL A 75 11.31 1.83 3.11
C VAL A 75 10.85 2.61 1.89
N ASP A 76 11.64 2.54 0.83
CA ASP A 76 11.49 3.37 -0.36
C ASP A 76 11.42 2.55 -1.64
N HIS A 77 10.75 3.09 -2.66
CA HIS A 77 10.61 2.43 -3.96
C HIS A 77 11.85 2.68 -4.82
N VAL A 78 12.45 1.64 -5.40
CA VAL A 78 13.65 1.78 -6.25
C VAL A 78 13.36 2.70 -7.44
N GLN A 79 12.29 2.41 -8.19
CA GLN A 79 11.64 3.34 -9.12
C GLN A 79 10.42 3.96 -8.43
N PRO A 80 10.32 5.30 -8.30
CA PRO A 80 9.18 5.95 -7.66
C PRO A 80 7.85 5.59 -8.33
N LEU A 81 6.79 5.45 -7.52
CA LEU A 81 5.43 5.23 -8.03
C LEU A 81 4.99 6.35 -8.98
N ALA A 82 5.39 7.60 -8.70
CA ALA A 82 5.08 8.76 -9.54
C ALA A 82 5.73 8.69 -10.93
N LEU A 83 6.80 7.90 -11.08
CA LEU A 83 7.54 7.69 -12.32
C LEU A 83 7.25 6.31 -12.94
N GLY A 84 6.12 5.70 -12.58
CA GLY A 84 5.66 4.43 -13.15
C GLY A 84 6.19 3.17 -12.45
N GLY A 85 6.85 3.31 -11.30
CA GLY A 85 7.21 2.17 -10.47
C GLY A 85 5.99 1.45 -9.88
N GLU A 86 6.14 0.16 -9.58
CA GLU A 86 5.11 -0.66 -8.94
C GLU A 86 5.45 -0.96 -7.47
N ASP A 87 4.45 -1.15 -6.60
CA ASP A 87 4.69 -1.49 -5.19
C ASP A 87 4.95 -2.99 -4.99
N THR A 88 6.00 -3.53 -5.61
CA THR A 88 6.36 -4.96 -5.55
C THR A 88 7.60 -5.19 -4.69
N ASP A 89 7.83 -6.44 -4.25
CA ASP A 89 9.01 -6.78 -3.42
C ASP A 89 10.35 -6.47 -4.10
N THR A 90 10.36 -6.54 -5.43
CA THR A 90 11.55 -6.27 -6.24
C THR A 90 11.82 -4.78 -6.44
N ASN A 91 10.81 -3.93 -6.19
CA ASN A 91 10.92 -2.48 -6.37
C ASN A 91 10.91 -1.72 -5.03
N VAL A 92 11.20 -2.39 -3.90
CA VAL A 92 11.32 -1.73 -2.60
C VAL A 92 12.64 -2.05 -1.92
N GLN A 93 13.19 -1.09 -1.19
CA GLN A 93 14.47 -1.21 -0.52
C GLN A 93 14.48 -0.48 0.83
N PRO A 94 15.20 -0.98 1.84
CA PRO A 94 15.46 -0.25 3.08
C PRO A 94 16.61 0.73 2.88
N LEU A 95 16.44 1.99 3.28
CA LEU A 95 17.46 3.04 3.23
C LEU A 95 17.62 3.69 4.60
N CYS A 96 18.85 4.10 4.92
CA CYS A 96 19.03 5.07 6.01
C CYS A 96 18.50 6.44 5.56
N HIS A 97 18.16 7.29 6.52
CA HIS A 97 17.58 8.60 6.26
C HIS A 97 18.41 9.45 5.26
N GLY A 98 19.73 9.48 5.40
CA GLY A 98 20.60 10.22 4.49
C GLY A 98 20.53 9.70 3.05
N CYS A 99 20.67 8.38 2.86
CA CYS A 99 20.57 7.77 1.53
C CYS A 99 19.17 7.91 0.90
N HIS A 100 18.13 7.98 1.72
CA HIS A 100 16.77 8.23 1.25
C HIS A 100 16.57 9.67 0.76
N ILE A 101 17.12 10.66 1.47
CA ILE A 101 17.14 12.06 1.02
C ILE A 101 17.90 12.19 -0.31
N ASP A 102 19.10 11.63 -0.40
CA ASP A 102 19.93 11.68 -1.61
C ASP A 102 19.18 11.08 -2.80
N LYS A 103 18.59 9.90 -2.61
CA LYS A 103 17.77 9.24 -3.63
C LYS A 103 16.58 10.10 -4.07
N THR A 104 15.85 10.68 -3.12
CA THR A 104 14.70 11.54 -3.45
C THR A 104 15.14 12.74 -4.30
N GLY A 105 16.31 13.31 -4.01
CA GLY A 105 16.89 14.36 -4.83
C GLY A 105 17.22 13.89 -6.25
N GLU A 106 17.82 12.71 -6.40
CA GLU A 106 18.16 12.09 -7.69
C GLU A 106 16.92 11.74 -8.53
N ASP A 107 15.87 11.22 -7.91
CA ASP A 107 14.66 10.78 -8.61
C ASP A 107 13.86 11.93 -9.24
N PHE A 108 13.91 13.11 -8.62
CA PHE A 108 13.11 14.28 -9.01
C PHE A 108 13.97 15.46 -9.46
N SER A 109 15.25 15.25 -9.76
CA SER A 109 16.09 16.23 -10.43
C SER A 109 15.83 16.20 -11.94
N GLY A 110 14.81 16.94 -12.35
CA GLY A 110 14.42 17.20 -13.74
C GLY A 110 13.89 18.62 -13.92
#